data_AF-A0A372RGM3-F1
#
_entry.id   AF-A0A372RGM3-F1
#
_cell.length_a   1.000
_cell.length_b   1.000
_cell.length_c   1.000
_cell.angle_alpha   90.00
_cell.angle_beta   90.00
_cell.angle_gamma   90.00
#
_symmetry.space_group_name_H-M   'P 1'
#
loop_
_entity.id
_entity.type
_entity.pdbx_description
1 polymer ?
#
loop_
_entity_poly.entity_id
_entity_poly.type
_entity_poly.pdbx_seq_one_letter_code
_entity_poly.pdbx_strand_id
1 'polypeptide(L)'
;MNYQSGRAKKKYNKFDSDSEKIIVDYMQKWINNGKVERNPFVQISKMIPHNAKKICHHWTNKLDPKLCLAQDVPITHHEKEYIFEWVENYLNSNNKPISWKLLQLKLKEKFGILRSRNDLKNIWNIRKRQMINSMKNDNHVNIESVPLIENYIAMHDYNNYIAYFLQPTSYPETTELVASDMILDYYNYF
;
A
#
# COMPACT_ATOMS: atom_id res chain seq x y z
N MET A 1 -19.82 30.72 -30.63
CA MET A 1 -18.57 30.74 -29.85
C MET A 1 -18.50 29.48 -29.02
N ASN A 2 -17.75 28.46 -29.47
CA ASN A 2 -17.64 27.19 -28.76
C ASN A 2 -16.36 27.20 -27.90
N TYR A 3 -16.54 27.35 -26.58
CA TYR A 3 -15.47 27.12 -25.61
C TYR A 3 -15.29 25.61 -25.41
N GLN A 4 -14.38 25.01 -26.18
CA GLN A 4 -13.82 23.71 -25.86
C GLN A 4 -12.62 23.93 -24.93
N SER A 5 -12.86 24.01 -23.62
CA SER A 5 -11.75 23.94 -22.65
C SER A 5 -11.31 22.48 -22.53
N GLY A 6 -10.46 22.03 -23.45
CA GLY A 6 -9.72 20.79 -23.28
C GLY A 6 -8.81 20.91 -22.06
N ARG A 7 -9.29 20.50 -20.88
CA ARG A 7 -8.47 20.42 -19.68
C ARG A 7 -7.48 19.28 -19.86
N ALA A 8 -6.33 19.60 -20.47
CA ALA A 8 -5.20 18.70 -20.55
C ALA A 8 -4.87 18.21 -19.13
N LYS A 9 -5.15 16.94 -18.83
CA LYS A 9 -4.73 16.30 -17.59
C LYS A 9 -3.21 16.27 -17.59
N LYS A 10 -2.58 17.29 -16.99
CA LYS A 10 -1.12 17.38 -16.86
C LYS A 10 -0.60 16.08 -16.22
N LYS A 11 0.36 15.45 -16.88
CA LYS A 11 1.08 14.24 -16.44
C LYS A 11 1.92 14.51 -15.18
N TYR A 12 1.30 14.78 -14.04
CA TYR A 12 1.99 14.93 -12.75
C TYR A 12 2.29 13.59 -12.05
N ASN A 13 2.37 12.48 -12.80
CA ASN A 13 2.44 11.15 -12.18
C ASN A 13 3.86 10.77 -11.73
N LYS A 14 4.91 11.22 -12.42
CA LYS A 14 6.29 10.89 -12.05
C LYS A 14 6.87 11.96 -11.11
N PHE A 15 7.64 11.55 -10.11
CA PHE A 15 8.49 12.46 -9.35
C PHE A 15 9.69 12.85 -10.22
N ASP A 16 10.01 14.13 -10.27
CA ASP A 16 11.27 14.61 -10.85
C ASP A 16 12.43 14.40 -9.87
N SER A 17 13.66 14.41 -10.39
CA SER A 17 14.86 14.12 -9.60
C SER A 17 15.07 15.14 -8.46
N ASP A 18 14.68 16.39 -8.66
CA ASP A 18 14.84 17.45 -7.65
C ASP A 18 13.87 17.23 -6.49
N SER A 19 12.62 16.91 -6.80
CA SER A 19 11.61 16.51 -5.82
C SER A 19 12.05 15.30 -5.00
N GLU A 20 12.64 14.27 -5.64
CA GLU A 20 13.16 13.09 -4.92
C GLU A 20 14.28 13.46 -3.95
N LYS A 21 15.21 14.33 -4.38
CA LYS A 21 16.29 14.83 -3.53
C LYS A 21 15.75 15.60 -2.32
N ILE A 22 14.78 16.49 -2.52
CA ILE A 22 14.12 17.24 -1.43
C ILE A 22 13.48 16.26 -0.43
N ILE A 23 12.78 15.22 -0.91
CA ILE A 23 12.16 14.23 -0.04
C ILE A 23 13.23 13.51 0.80
N VAL A 24 14.31 13.04 0.17
CA VAL A 24 15.37 12.29 0.87
C VAL A 24 16.06 13.16 1.91
N ASP A 25 16.50 14.36 1.54
CA ASP A 25 17.21 15.28 2.43
C ASP A 25 16.34 15.66 3.64
N TYR A 26 15.06 15.94 3.40
CA TYR A 26 14.10 16.26 4.47
C TYR A 26 13.91 15.07 5.42
N MET A 27 13.66 13.88 4.87
CA MET A 27 13.40 12.69 5.67
C MET A 27 14.62 12.25 6.49
N GLN A 28 15.83 12.41 5.95
CA GLN A 28 17.06 12.16 6.69
C GLN A 28 17.22 13.14 7.87
N LYS A 29 17.02 14.45 7.64
CA LYS A 29 17.02 15.45 8.72
C LYS A 29 15.98 15.14 9.77
N TRP A 30 14.76 14.79 9.35
CA TRP A 30 13.66 14.42 10.25
C TRP A 30 14.00 13.18 11.11
N ILE A 31 14.61 12.15 10.52
CA ILE A 31 15.07 10.96 11.26
C ILE A 31 16.18 11.32 12.25
N ASN A 32 17.19 12.09 11.81
CA ASN A 32 18.33 12.47 12.64
C ASN A 32 17.92 13.36 13.82
N ASN A 33 16.92 14.21 13.62
CA ASN A 33 16.36 15.07 14.66
C ASN A 33 15.42 14.32 15.63
N GLY A 34 15.35 12.98 15.58
CA GLY A 34 14.51 12.19 16.48
C GLY A 34 13.02 12.21 16.13
N LYS A 35 12.66 12.54 14.89
CA LYS A 35 11.28 12.50 14.38
C LYS A 35 10.30 13.41 15.13
N VAL A 36 10.75 14.61 15.51
CA VAL A 36 9.96 15.60 16.27
C VAL A 36 8.63 15.94 15.57
N GLU A 37 8.65 16.08 14.25
CA GLU A 37 7.43 16.40 13.51
C GLU A 37 6.55 15.17 13.31
N ARG A 38 5.28 15.26 13.73
CA ARG A 38 4.30 14.17 13.58
C ARG A 38 3.97 13.86 12.11
N ASN A 39 3.96 14.88 11.25
CA ASN A 39 3.48 14.79 9.86
C ASN A 39 4.52 15.31 8.84
N PRO A 40 5.68 14.63 8.68
CA PRO A 40 6.77 15.12 7.82
C PRO A 40 6.33 15.27 6.36
N PHE A 41 5.50 14.36 5.84
CA PHE A 41 5.03 14.40 4.45
C PHE A 41 4.14 15.60 4.13
N VAL A 42 3.43 16.14 5.13
CA VAL A 42 2.62 17.35 4.95
C VAL A 42 3.54 18.56 4.77
N GLN A 43 4.65 18.63 5.50
CA GLN A 43 5.62 19.71 5.32
C GLN A 43 6.30 19.61 3.94
N ILE A 44 6.70 18.41 3.53
CA ILE A 44 7.29 18.20 2.20
C ILE A 44 6.30 18.59 1.10
N SER A 45 5.00 18.30 1.26
CA SER A 45 3.98 18.66 0.26
C SER A 45 3.80 20.16 0.05
N LYS A 46 4.28 21.01 0.97
CA LYS A 46 4.33 22.46 0.78
C LYS A 46 5.53 22.90 -0.07
N MET A 47 6.57 22.07 -0.15
CA MET A 47 7.83 22.36 -0.85
C MET A 47 7.83 21.88 -2.30
N ILE A 48 7.06 20.84 -2.62
CA ILE A 48 7.03 20.22 -3.96
C ILE A 48 5.60 20.08 -4.46
N PRO A 49 5.35 20.03 -5.79
CA PRO A 49 4.00 19.96 -6.37
C PRO A 49 3.38 18.54 -6.28
N HIS A 50 3.47 17.91 -5.11
CA HIS A 50 2.96 16.58 -4.84
C HIS A 50 2.24 16.51 -3.48
N ASN A 51 1.11 15.80 -3.46
CA ASN A 51 0.35 15.57 -2.23
C ASN A 51 1.16 14.69 -1.25
N ALA A 52 1.10 15.00 0.04
CA ALA A 52 1.63 14.22 1.15
C ALA A 52 1.39 12.71 1.03
N LYS A 53 0.20 12.28 0.60
CA LYS A 53 -0.12 10.85 0.39
C LYS A 53 0.77 10.21 -0.68
N LYS A 54 0.96 10.92 -1.79
CA LYS A 54 1.81 10.48 -2.90
C LYS A 54 3.27 10.41 -2.46
N ILE A 55 3.72 11.40 -1.70
CA ILE A 55 5.08 11.46 -1.15
C ILE A 55 5.33 10.31 -0.19
N CYS A 56 4.42 10.07 0.77
CA CYS A 56 4.51 8.94 1.70
C CYS A 56 4.57 7.59 0.95
N HIS A 57 3.73 7.42 -0.07
CA HIS A 57 3.76 6.22 -0.89
C HIS A 57 5.08 6.06 -1.64
N HIS A 58 5.64 7.14 -2.19
CA HIS A 58 6.91 7.11 -2.91
C HIS A 58 8.09 6.83 -1.98
N TRP A 59 8.14 7.50 -0.83
CA TRP A 59 9.13 7.25 0.22
C TRP A 59 9.15 5.79 0.66
N THR A 60 8.00 5.26 1.10
CA THR A 60 7.92 3.91 1.68
C THR A 60 8.08 2.76 0.69
N ASN A 61 8.13 3.04 -0.62
CA ASN A 61 8.31 2.02 -1.64
C ASN A 61 9.55 2.20 -2.51
N LYS A 62 10.21 3.37 -2.51
CA LYS A 62 11.31 3.67 -3.44
C LYS A 62 12.46 4.48 -2.86
N LEU A 63 12.20 5.46 -1.99
CA LEU A 63 13.24 6.41 -1.56
C LEU A 63 13.84 6.14 -0.18
N ASP A 64 13.18 5.36 0.68
CA ASP A 64 13.72 5.04 2.00
C ASP A 64 15.02 4.22 1.86
N PRO A 65 16.18 4.74 2.31
CA PRO A 65 17.47 4.07 2.16
C PRO A 65 17.56 2.71 2.86
N LYS A 66 16.66 2.44 3.82
CA LYS A 66 16.60 1.14 4.50
C LYS A 66 15.91 0.07 3.65
N LEU A 67 15.24 0.45 2.56
CA LEU A 67 14.58 -0.49 1.67
C LEU A 67 15.61 -1.19 0.80
N CYS A 68 15.51 -2.51 0.77
CA CYS A 68 16.21 -3.34 -0.19
C CYS A 68 15.28 -3.62 -1.36
N LEU A 69 15.39 -2.79 -2.40
CA LEU A 69 14.48 -2.83 -3.52
C LEU A 69 14.79 -4.04 -4.42
N ALA A 70 13.75 -4.63 -5.00
CA ALA A 70 13.87 -5.84 -5.81
C ALA A 70 14.76 -5.65 -7.06
N GLN A 71 14.87 -4.41 -7.56
CA GLN A 71 15.76 -4.09 -8.68
C GLN A 71 17.24 -4.08 -8.30
N ASP A 72 17.58 -3.78 -7.04
CA ASP A 72 18.97 -3.69 -6.57
C ASP A 72 19.44 -5.06 -6.07
N VAL A 73 18.56 -5.75 -5.33
CA VAL A 73 18.80 -7.11 -4.84
C VAL A 73 17.60 -7.97 -5.23
N PRO A 74 17.77 -8.93 -6.15
CA PRO A 74 16.69 -9.83 -6.54
C PRO A 74 16.09 -10.55 -5.34
N ILE A 75 14.79 -10.83 -5.44
CA ILE A 75 14.09 -11.58 -4.39
C ILE A 75 14.39 -13.06 -4.58
N THR A 76 14.99 -13.65 -3.54
CA THR A 76 15.45 -15.04 -3.53
C THR A 76 14.27 -16.02 -3.55
N HIS A 77 14.55 -17.28 -3.88
CA HIS A 77 13.52 -18.31 -3.89
C HIS A 77 12.91 -18.52 -2.49
N HIS A 78 13.77 -18.61 -1.46
CA HIS A 78 13.33 -18.76 -0.07
C HIS A 78 12.48 -17.59 0.44
N GLU A 79 12.79 -16.35 0.03
CA GLU A 79 11.93 -15.20 0.34
C GLU A 79 10.55 -15.36 -0.30
N LYS A 80 10.47 -15.80 -1.56
CA LYS A 80 9.19 -16.02 -2.25
C LYS A 80 8.36 -17.12 -1.60
N GLU A 81 8.97 -18.27 -1.33
CA GLU A 81 8.31 -19.40 -0.64
C GLU A 81 7.74 -18.95 0.70
N TYR A 82 8.52 -18.22 1.49
CA TYR A 82 8.05 -17.70 2.77
C TYR A 82 6.87 -16.73 2.63
N ILE A 83 6.91 -15.83 1.63
CA ILE A 83 5.78 -14.93 1.35
C ILE A 83 4.52 -15.73 1.02
N PHE A 84 4.64 -16.77 0.20
CA PHE A 84 3.51 -17.59 -0.20
C PHE A 84 2.91 -18.35 0.98
N GLU A 85 3.74 -19.07 1.72
CA GLU A 85 3.34 -19.82 2.91
C GLU A 85 2.68 -18.90 3.94
N TRP A 86 3.28 -17.75 4.22
CA TRP A 86 2.73 -16.80 5.18
C TRP A 86 1.37 -16.26 4.74
N VAL A 87 1.23 -15.88 3.46
CA VAL A 87 -0.05 -15.35 2.94
C VAL A 87 -1.12 -16.43 2.95
N GLU A 88 -0.81 -17.65 2.49
CA GLU A 88 -1.75 -18.78 2.49
C GLU A 88 -2.21 -19.11 3.92
N ASN A 89 -1.29 -19.20 4.88
CA ASN A 89 -1.61 -19.43 6.28
C ASN A 89 -2.43 -18.29 6.89
N TYR A 90 -2.10 -17.04 6.57
CA TYR A 90 -2.83 -15.86 7.06
C TYR A 90 -4.27 -15.86 6.57
N LEU A 91 -4.51 -16.20 5.31
CA LEU A 91 -5.83 -16.27 4.70
C LEU A 91 -6.65 -17.45 5.23
N ASN A 92 -6.02 -18.60 5.47
CA ASN A 92 -6.69 -19.78 6.02
C ASN A 92 -7.09 -19.59 7.49
N SER A 93 -6.30 -18.81 8.23
CA SER A 93 -6.50 -18.61 9.68
C SER A 93 -7.30 -17.34 10.00
N ASN A 94 -7.46 -16.40 9.06
CA ASN A 94 -8.14 -15.12 9.31
C ASN A 94 -9.05 -14.73 8.15
N ASN A 95 -10.27 -14.32 8.47
CA ASN A 95 -11.17 -13.63 7.52
C ASN A 95 -10.81 -12.14 7.35
N LYS A 96 -9.54 -11.76 7.53
CA LYS A 96 -9.07 -10.37 7.50
C LYS A 96 -8.25 -10.11 6.23
N PRO A 97 -8.26 -8.88 5.70
CA PRO A 97 -7.41 -8.53 4.58
C PRO A 97 -5.93 -8.69 4.95
N ILE A 98 -5.11 -9.11 3.98
CA ILE A 98 -3.68 -9.36 4.16
C ILE A 98 -2.99 -8.10 4.72
N SER A 99 -2.41 -8.24 5.92
CA SER A 99 -1.61 -7.17 6.51
C SER A 99 -0.19 -7.18 5.94
N TRP A 100 0.01 -6.47 4.83
CA TRP A 100 1.33 -6.34 4.19
C TRP A 100 2.38 -5.67 5.09
N LYS A 101 1.97 -4.81 6.04
CA LYS A 101 2.88 -4.24 7.04
C LYS A 101 3.42 -5.34 7.95
N LEU A 102 2.54 -6.22 8.43
CA LEU A 102 2.93 -7.32 9.30
C LEU A 102 3.85 -8.30 8.58
N LEU A 103 3.51 -8.69 7.34
CA LEU A 103 4.37 -9.55 6.52
C LEU A 103 5.76 -8.92 6.29
N GLN A 104 5.82 -7.61 6.02
CA GLN A 104 7.08 -6.89 5.83
C GLN A 104 7.97 -6.98 7.09
N LEU A 105 7.39 -6.80 8.29
CA LEU A 105 8.11 -6.95 9.55
C LEU A 105 8.60 -8.38 9.75
N LYS A 106 7.74 -9.37 9.51
CA LYS A 106 8.08 -10.80 9.62
C LYS A 106 9.20 -11.22 8.65
N LEU A 107 9.18 -10.69 7.43
CA LEU A 107 10.23 -10.93 6.44
C LEU A 107 11.57 -10.32 6.91
N LYS A 108 11.54 -9.11 7.45
CA LYS A 108 12.73 -8.46 8.02
C LYS A 108 13.29 -9.24 9.21
N GLU A 109 12.42 -9.73 10.11
CA GLU A 109 12.83 -10.56 11.25
C GLU A 109 13.52 -11.85 10.79
N LYS A 110 13.00 -12.50 9.74
CA LYS A 110 13.52 -13.78 9.25
C LYS A 110 14.79 -13.67 8.40
N PHE A 111 14.83 -12.68 7.49
CA PHE A 111 15.91 -12.57 6.49
C PHE A 111 16.83 -11.37 6.71
N GLY A 112 16.54 -10.49 7.69
CA GLY A 112 17.29 -9.26 7.91
C GLY A 112 17.02 -8.16 6.87
N ILE A 113 16.18 -8.42 5.87
CA ILE A 113 15.99 -7.56 4.70
C ILE A 113 14.62 -6.86 4.76
N LEU A 114 14.61 -5.53 4.65
CA LEU A 114 13.38 -4.75 4.56
C LEU A 114 12.97 -4.57 3.09
N ARG A 115 12.13 -5.46 2.58
CA ARG A 115 11.53 -5.33 1.23
C ARG A 115 10.40 -4.31 1.22
N SER A 116 10.14 -3.68 0.07
CA SER A 116 9.00 -2.77 -0.04
C SER A 116 7.67 -3.53 0.03
N ARG A 117 6.64 -2.91 0.60
CA ARG A 117 5.28 -3.52 0.64
C ARG A 117 4.74 -3.76 -0.77
N ASN A 118 5.15 -2.94 -1.73
CA ASN A 118 4.76 -3.10 -3.13
C ASN A 118 5.38 -4.35 -3.76
N ASP A 119 6.64 -4.68 -3.45
CA ASP A 119 7.29 -5.89 -3.95
C ASP A 119 6.60 -7.15 -3.46
N LEU A 120 6.24 -7.19 -2.17
CA LEU A 120 5.48 -8.30 -1.57
C LEU A 120 4.13 -8.51 -2.27
N LYS A 121 3.40 -7.42 -2.51
CA LYS A 121 2.13 -7.44 -3.26
C LYS A 121 2.33 -7.94 -4.67
N ASN A 122 3.36 -7.47 -5.36
CA ASN A 122 3.64 -7.86 -6.75
C ASN A 122 3.95 -9.35 -6.84
N ILE A 123 4.77 -9.89 -5.93
CA ILE A 123 5.07 -11.32 -5.85
C ILE A 123 3.80 -12.15 -5.70
N TRP A 124 2.96 -11.79 -4.72
CA TRP A 124 1.70 -12.49 -4.50
C TRP A 124 0.76 -12.40 -5.71
N ASN A 125 0.62 -11.21 -6.30
CA ASN A 125 -0.24 -11.01 -7.48
C ASN A 125 0.25 -11.81 -8.69
N ILE A 126 1.56 -11.97 -8.87
CA ILE A 126 2.12 -12.82 -9.92
C ILE A 126 1.72 -14.28 -9.68
N ARG A 127 1.93 -14.80 -8.46
CA ARG A 127 1.53 -16.17 -8.10
C ARG A 127 0.03 -16.39 -8.27
N LYS A 128 -0.80 -15.46 -7.78
CA LYS A 128 -2.25 -15.51 -7.92
C LYS A 128 -2.68 -15.62 -9.38
N ARG A 129 -2.08 -14.83 -10.28
CA ARG A 129 -2.36 -14.91 -11.72
C ARG A 129 -1.93 -16.26 -12.31
N GLN A 130 -0.79 -16.79 -11.90
CA GLN A 130 -0.32 -18.11 -12.34
C GLN A 130 -1.30 -19.22 -11.92
N MET A 131 -1.77 -19.21 -10.67
CA MET A 131 -2.77 -20.17 -10.17
C MET A 131 -4.09 -20.08 -10.94
N ILE A 132 -4.58 -18.87 -11.19
CA ILE A 132 -5.82 -18.67 -11.98
C ILE A 132 -5.64 -19.20 -13.41
N ASN A 133 -4.47 -18.97 -14.02
CA ASN A 133 -4.21 -19.39 -15.38
C ASN A 133 -4.04 -20.91 -15.48
N SER A 134 -3.42 -21.58 -14.49
CA SER A 134 -3.33 -23.04 -14.48
C SER A 134 -4.70 -23.69 -14.35
N MET A 135 -5.55 -23.19 -13.44
CA MET A 135 -6.93 -23.67 -13.25
C MET A 135 -7.80 -23.53 -14.51
N LYS A 136 -7.57 -22.50 -15.33
CA LYS A 136 -8.30 -22.30 -16.60
C LYS A 136 -7.86 -23.25 -17.72
N ASN A 137 -6.61 -23.70 -17.67
CA ASN A 137 -6.06 -24.61 -18.67
C ASN A 137 -6.38 -26.08 -18.32
N ASP A 138 -6.56 -26.39 -17.04
CA ASP A 138 -6.92 -27.71 -16.51
C ASP A 138 -8.44 -27.96 -16.54
N ASN A 139 -9.10 -27.84 -17.71
CA ASN A 139 -10.55 -28.08 -17.90
C ASN A 139 -10.99 -29.53 -17.60
N HIS A 140 -10.83 -29.96 -16.35
CA HIS A 140 -11.43 -31.15 -15.76
C HIS A 140 -11.36 -31.09 -14.23
N VAL A 141 -11.94 -30.09 -13.55
CA VAL A 141 -12.13 -30.19 -12.08
C VAL A 141 -13.49 -29.71 -11.59
N ASN A 142 -14.08 -30.61 -10.82
CA ASN A 142 -15.28 -30.59 -10.02
C ASN A 142 -15.38 -29.37 -9.06
N ILE A 143 -16.59 -28.82 -8.93
CA ILE A 143 -16.92 -27.49 -8.37
C ILE A 143 -16.73 -27.40 -6.83
N GLU A 144 -16.33 -28.45 -6.13
CA GLU A 144 -16.25 -28.46 -4.66
C GLU A 144 -15.04 -27.74 -4.03
N SER A 145 -14.03 -27.33 -4.81
CA SER A 145 -12.90 -26.52 -4.30
C SER A 145 -13.07 -25.00 -4.51
N VAL A 146 -14.17 -24.60 -5.13
CA VAL A 146 -14.56 -23.20 -5.44
C VAL A 146 -14.91 -22.31 -4.23
N PRO A 147 -15.32 -22.80 -3.02
CA PRO A 147 -15.80 -21.92 -1.96
C PRO A 147 -14.79 -20.89 -1.42
N LEU A 148 -13.48 -21.18 -1.53
CA LEU A 148 -12.44 -20.26 -1.07
C LEU A 148 -12.22 -19.10 -2.05
N ILE A 149 -12.45 -19.28 -3.35
CA ILE A 149 -12.15 -18.27 -4.38
C ILE A 149 -13.29 -17.26 -4.49
N GLU A 150 -14.55 -17.70 -4.44
CA GLU A 150 -15.72 -16.81 -4.52
C GLU A 150 -15.82 -15.90 -3.29
N ASN A 151 -15.60 -16.44 -2.08
CA ASN A 151 -15.48 -15.64 -0.87
C ASN A 151 -14.32 -14.64 -0.96
N TYR A 152 -13.21 -15.00 -1.62
CA TYR A 152 -12.05 -14.14 -1.82
C TYR A 152 -12.30 -12.97 -2.79
N ILE A 153 -13.07 -13.22 -3.85
CA ILE A 153 -13.47 -12.21 -4.85
C ILE A 153 -14.52 -11.27 -4.25
N ALA A 154 -15.56 -11.83 -3.61
CA ALA A 154 -16.62 -11.05 -2.95
C ALA A 154 -16.09 -10.15 -1.82
N MET A 155 -15.13 -10.64 -1.02
CA MET A 155 -14.51 -9.84 0.04
C MET A 155 -13.60 -8.74 -0.51
N HIS A 156 -12.98 -8.93 -1.68
CA HIS A 156 -12.15 -7.89 -2.32
C HIS A 156 -12.97 -6.82 -3.04
N ASP A 157 -14.06 -7.19 -3.72
CA ASP A 157 -14.95 -6.21 -4.37
C ASP A 157 -15.66 -5.34 -3.33
N TYR A 158 -16.03 -5.89 -2.17
CA TYR A 158 -16.55 -5.11 -1.05
C TYR A 158 -15.54 -4.11 -0.49
N ASN A 159 -14.27 -4.49 -0.34
CA ASN A 159 -13.23 -3.59 0.16
C ASN A 159 -12.86 -2.48 -0.84
N ASN A 160 -12.97 -2.76 -2.15
CA ASN A 160 -12.81 -1.76 -3.20
C ASN A 160 -14.01 -0.79 -3.21
N TYR A 161 -15.23 -1.29 -2.98
CA TYR A 161 -16.46 -0.49 -2.86
C TYR A 161 -16.47 0.41 -1.61
N ILE A 162 -16.09 -0.09 -0.43
CA ILE A 162 -16.04 0.71 0.81
C ILE A 162 -14.97 1.81 0.74
N ALA A 163 -13.83 1.55 0.08
CA ALA A 163 -12.81 2.59 -0.15
C ALA A 163 -13.28 3.70 -1.11
N TYR A 164 -14.28 3.42 -1.96
CA TYR A 164 -14.92 4.39 -2.85
C TYR A 164 -16.06 5.17 -2.18
N PHE A 165 -16.83 4.55 -1.28
CA PHE A 165 -18.03 5.16 -0.66
C PHE A 165 -17.78 5.91 0.66
N LEU A 166 -16.64 5.72 1.33
CA LEU A 166 -16.27 6.51 2.53
C LEU A 166 -15.48 7.80 2.21
N GLN A 167 -15.68 8.39 1.03
CA GLN A 167 -15.29 9.79 0.83
C GLN A 167 -16.38 10.66 1.48
N PRO A 168 -16.05 11.51 2.49
CA PRO A 168 -17.00 12.50 2.95
C PRO A 168 -17.28 13.43 1.77
N THR A 169 -18.50 13.36 1.24
CA THR A 169 -19.05 14.40 0.38
C THR A 169 -19.11 15.68 1.19
N SER A 170 -18.66 16.77 0.57
CA SER A 170 -18.63 18.13 1.11
C SER A 170 -19.87 18.48 1.94
N TYR A 171 -19.68 18.97 3.16
CA TYR A 171 -20.66 19.82 3.82
C TYR A 171 -19.97 21.02 4.50
N PRO A 172 -20.62 22.20 4.51
CA PRO A 172 -20.08 23.43 5.08
C PRO A 172 -20.23 23.48 6.60
N GLU A 173 -19.51 24.42 7.23
CA GLU A 173 -19.53 24.74 8.67
C GLU A 173 -20.94 24.96 9.22
N THR A 174 -21.25 24.42 10.41
CA THR A 174 -21.44 25.17 11.68
C THR A 174 -21.93 24.30 12.85
N THR A 175 -21.49 24.69 14.07
CA THR A 175 -22.07 24.50 15.42
C THR A 175 -22.16 23.12 16.09
N GLU A 176 -21.23 22.90 17.03
CA GLU A 176 -21.44 22.63 18.47
C GLU A 176 -22.58 21.68 18.95
N LEU A 177 -22.19 20.49 19.45
CA LEU A 177 -22.33 20.02 20.85
C LEU A 177 -22.45 18.48 20.96
N VAL A 178 -21.44 17.91 21.66
CA VAL A 178 -21.52 16.86 22.70
C VAL A 178 -21.81 15.40 22.32
N ALA A 179 -20.79 14.59 22.66
CA ALA A 179 -20.77 13.19 23.08
C ALA A 179 -21.10 12.09 22.06
N SER A 180 -20.07 11.35 21.66
CA SER A 180 -19.98 9.92 22.03
C SER A 180 -18.58 9.43 21.70
N ASP A 181 -17.93 8.85 22.72
CA ASP A 181 -16.72 8.07 22.61
C ASP A 181 -16.80 7.07 21.44
N MET A 182 -15.84 7.14 20.52
CA MET A 182 -15.15 6.01 19.89
C MET A 182 -14.31 6.50 18.70
N ILE A 183 -13.13 5.89 18.54
CA ILE A 183 -12.18 6.01 17.41
C ILE A 183 -11.11 7.10 17.59
N LEU A 184 -10.11 6.81 18.44
CA LEU A 184 -8.80 7.48 18.34
C LEU A 184 -7.63 6.56 18.71
N ASP A 185 -7.63 5.32 18.22
CA ASP A 185 -6.49 4.38 18.36
C ASP A 185 -5.66 4.18 17.08
N TYR A 186 -5.86 4.99 16.02
CA TYR A 186 -5.24 4.72 14.72
C TYR A 186 -3.80 5.26 14.52
N TYR A 187 -3.11 5.73 15.56
CA TYR A 187 -1.76 6.30 15.41
C TYR A 187 -0.75 5.84 16.47
N ASN A 188 -0.66 4.52 16.70
CA ASN A 188 0.50 3.92 17.36
C ASN A 188 1.31 3.12 16.35
N TYR A 189 2.37 3.73 15.81
CA TYR A 189 3.39 3.06 15.00
C TYR A 189 4.66 2.89 15.84
N PHE A 190 4.77 1.72 16.46
CA PHE A 190 6.03 1.01 16.58
C PHE A 190 6.12 -0.05 15.46
#